data_AF-A0A443RWP7-F1
#
_entry.id   AF-A0A443RWP7-F1
#
_cell.length_a   1.000
_cell.length_b   1.000
_cell.length_c   1.000
_cell.angle_alpha   90.00
_cell.angle_beta   90.00
_cell.angle_gamma   90.00
#
_symmetry.space_group_name_H-M   'P 1'
#
loop_
_entity.id
_entity.type
_entity.pdbx_description
1 polymer ?
#
loop_
_entity_poly.entity_id
_entity_poly.type
_entity_poly.pdbx_seq_one_letter_code
_entity_poly.pdbx_strand_id
1 'polypeptide(L)' 'MANEGPNTNGSQFYITLATASWLDGKHVVFGKVVEGFDVLQRYEQYGTQSGTPTAKKVITN' A
#
# COMPACT_ATOMS: atom_id res chain seq x y z
N MET A 1 5.96 -3.17 -4.29
CA MET A 1 5.91 -4.48 -3.58
C MET A 1 6.51 -4.31 -2.20
N ALA A 2 5.86 -4.82 -1.15
CA ALA A 2 6.47 -4.86 0.18
C ALA A 2 7.53 -5.99 0.20
N ASN A 3 8.63 -5.76 0.91
CA ASN A 3 9.75 -6.68 1.00
C ASN A 3 10.55 -6.45 2.29
N GLU A 4 11.46 -7.37 2.58
CA GLU A 4 12.42 -7.32 3.68
C GLU A 4 13.86 -7.08 3.14
N GLY A 5 13.99 -6.38 2.02
CA GLY A 5 15.26 -6.16 1.32
C GLY A 5 15.29 -6.69 -0.13
N PRO A 6 16.47 -6.68 -0.77
CA PRO A 6 16.61 -7.11 -2.16
C PRO A 6 16.15 -8.57 -2.35
N ASN A 7 15.34 -8.79 -3.39
CA ASN A 7 14.86 -10.12 -3.81
C ASN A 7 14.02 -10.91 -2.77
N THR A 8 13.37 -10.23 -1.82
CA THR A 8 12.47 -10.85 -0.83
C THR A 8 11.00 -10.51 -1.07
N ASN A 9 10.60 -10.27 -2.33
CA ASN A 9 9.20 -10.04 -2.65
C ASN A 9 8.38 -11.32 -2.44
N GLY A 10 7.30 -11.23 -1.67
CA GLY A 10 6.27 -12.26 -1.57
C GLY A 10 4.98 -11.81 -2.26
N SER A 11 3.85 -11.97 -1.57
CA SER A 11 2.53 -11.50 -2.03
C SER A 11 2.12 -10.13 -1.47
N GLN A 12 2.86 -9.61 -0.48
CA GLN A 12 2.52 -8.35 0.15
C GLN A 12 2.74 -7.16 -0.79
N PHE A 13 1.74 -6.29 -0.87
CA PHE A 13 1.78 -5.07 -1.67
C PHE A 13 1.24 -3.89 -0.87
N TYR A 14 1.49 -2.69 -1.39
CA TYR A 14 0.95 -1.45 -0.87
C TYR A 14 0.58 -0.53 -2.04
N ILE A 15 -0.33 0.40 -1.77
CA ILE A 15 -0.72 1.45 -2.71
C ILE A 15 -0.30 2.78 -2.10
N THR A 16 0.42 3.60 -2.85
CA THR A 16 0.83 4.93 -2.41
C THR A 16 -0.33 5.91 -2.52
N LEU A 17 -0.55 6.71 -1.46
CA LEU A 17 -1.55 7.79 -1.44
C LEU A 17 -0.92 9.18 -1.67
N ALA A 18 0.40 9.24 -1.66
CA ALA A 18 1.22 10.40 -2.02
C ALA A 18 2.51 9.94 -2.72
N THR A 19 3.22 10.86 -3.36
CA THR A 19 4.52 10.57 -3.98
C THR A 19 5.53 10.08 -2.94
N ALA A 20 6.17 8.94 -3.20
CA ALA A 20 7.09 8.28 -2.26
C ALA A 20 8.46 7.96 -2.90
N SER A 21 9.13 8.98 -3.45
CA SER A 21 10.38 8.81 -4.21
C SER A 21 11.54 8.20 -3.42
N TRP A 22 11.49 8.20 -2.08
CA TRP A 22 12.50 7.54 -1.24
C TRP A 22 12.47 5.99 -1.32
N LEU A 23 11.43 5.43 -1.94
CA LEU A 23 11.24 3.99 -2.19
C LEU A 23 11.79 3.54 -3.55
N ASP A 24 12.17 4.48 -4.42
CA ASP A 24 12.67 4.17 -5.76
C ASP A 24 13.94 3.30 -5.68
N GLY A 25 13.98 2.26 -6.53
CA GLY A 25 15.07 1.26 -6.53
C GLY A 25 15.05 0.26 -5.38
N LYS A 26 14.24 0.46 -4.34
CA LYS A 26 14.10 -0.47 -3.18
C LYS A 26 12.86 -1.35 -3.29
N HIS A 27 11.81 -0.83 -3.92
CA HIS A 27 10.55 -1.54 -4.11
C HIS A 27 10.11 -1.52 -5.56
N VAL A 28 9.74 -2.68 -6.08
CA VAL A 28 9.25 -2.80 -7.46
C VAL A 28 7.85 -2.21 -7.57
N VAL A 29 7.68 -1.24 -8.46
CA VAL A 29 6.38 -0.72 -8.92
C VAL A 29 5.90 -1.59 -10.08
N PHE A 30 4.69 -2.11 -9.99
CA PHE A 30 4.15 -3.05 -10.99
C PHE A 30 2.79 -2.63 -11.57
N GLY A 31 2.22 -1.52 -11.14
CA GLY A 31 0.92 -1.05 -11.61
C GLY A 31 0.50 0.28 -11.00
N LYS A 32 -0.67 0.76 -11.41
CA LYS A 32 -1.32 1.95 -10.86
C LYS A 32 -2.82 1.71 -10.75
N VAL A 33 -3.45 2.36 -9.78
CA VAL A 33 -4.90 2.37 -9.63
C VAL A 33 -5.48 3.27 -10.71
N VAL A 34 -6.47 2.78 -11.45
CA VAL A 34 -7.15 3.52 -12.53
C VAL A 34 -8.53 4.01 -12.11
N GLU A 35 -9.19 3.29 -11.19
CA GLU A 35 -10.53 3.58 -10.66
C GLU A 35 -10.58 3.22 -9.16
N GLY A 36 -11.54 3.79 -8.41
CA GLY A 36 -11.76 3.47 -6.99
C GLY A 36 -10.85 4.19 -6.00
N PHE A 37 -10.29 5.35 -6.37
CA PHE A 37 -9.41 6.12 -5.48
C PHE A 37 -10.16 6.70 -4.27
N ASP A 38 -11.46 6.97 -4.40
CA ASP A 38 -12.36 7.35 -3.31
C ASP A 38 -12.45 6.27 -2.22
N VAL A 39 -12.47 4.99 -2.63
CA VAL A 39 -12.42 3.86 -1.69
C VAL A 39 -11.11 3.87 -0.91
N LEU A 40 -9.98 4.13 -1.59
CA LEU A 40 -8.66 4.21 -0.94
C LEU A 40 -8.58 5.37 0.06
N GLN A 41 -9.09 6.55 -0.28
CA GLN A 41 -9.16 7.69 0.64
C GLN A 41 -10.00 7.36 1.87
N ARG A 42 -11.13 6.65 1.70
CA ARG A 42 -11.92 6.19 2.84
C ARG A 42 -11.18 5.16 3.69
N TYR A 43 -10.39 4.28 3.07
CA TYR A 43 -9.58 3.30 3.79
C TYR A 43 -8.44 3.95 4.57
N GLU A 44 -7.83 5.01 4.04
CA GLU A 44 -6.77 5.79 4.71
C GLU A 44 -7.21 6.33 6.08
N GLN A 45 -8.47 6.75 6.21
CA GLN A 45 -9.05 7.25 7.47
C GLN A 45 -9.07 6.22 8.60
N TYR A 46 -8.93 4.93 8.29
CA TYR A 46 -8.82 3.86 9.29
C TYR A 46 -7.36 3.56 9.68
N GLY A 47 -6.39 4.22 9.06
CA GLY A 47 -4.98 4.14 9.41
C GLY A 47 -4.64 4.94 10.66
N THR A 48 -3.49 4.62 11.25
CA THR A 48 -2.89 5.39 12.36
C THR A 48 -1.43 5.65 12.04
N GLN A 49 -0.80 6.57 12.79
CA GLN A 49 0.62 6.87 12.60
C GLN A 49 1.53 5.65 12.81
N SER A 50 1.14 4.70 13.67
CA SER A 50 1.90 3.45 13.89
C SER A 50 1.62 2.38 12.84
N GLY A 51 0.71 2.62 11.89
CA GLY A 51 0.30 1.64 10.88
C GLY A 51 -0.75 0.63 11.35
N THR A 52 -1.13 0.64 12.63
CA THR A 52 -2.18 -0.26 13.17
C THR A 52 -3.56 0.23 12.73
N PRO A 53 -4.37 -0.58 12.02
CA PRO A 53 -5.71 -0.16 11.61
C PRO A 53 -6.66 -0.03 12.80
N THR A 54 -7.54 0.98 12.78
CA THR A 54 -8.59 1.16 13.80
C THR A 54 -9.78 0.21 13.63
N ALA A 55 -9.89 -0.42 12.45
CA ALA A 55 -10.91 -1.41 12.15
C ALA A 55 -10.38 -2.47 11.17
N LYS A 56 -10.88 -3.71 11.28
CA LYS A 56 -10.53 -4.79 10.35
C LYS A 56 -11.04 -4.46 8.94
N LYS A 57 -10.15 -4.53 7.96
CA LYS A 57 -10.45 -4.36 6.52
C LYS A 57 -10.02 -5.60 5.76
N VAL A 58 -10.84 -6.04 4.81
CA VAL A 58 -10.67 -7.32 4.11
C VAL A 58 -10.99 -7.12 2.63
N ILE A 59 -10.16 -7.67 1.75
CA ILE A 59 -10.47 -7.80 0.33
C ILE A 59 -11.43 -8.97 0.22
N THR A 60 -12.68 -8.71 -0.18
CA THR A 60 -13.75 -9.71 -0.13
C THR A 60 -13.86 -10.55 -1.39
N ASN A 61 -13.50 -10.00 -2.55
CA ASN A 61 -13.48 -10.65 -3.87
C ASN A 61 -12.40 -10.02 -4.74
#